data_AF-A0A699YH51-F1
#
_entry.id   AF-A0A699YH51-F1
#
_cell.length_a   1.000
_cell.length_b   1.000
_cell.length_c   1.000
_cell.angle_alpha   90.00
_cell.angle_beta   90.00
_cell.angle_gamma   90.00
#
_symmetry.space_group_name_H-M   'P 1'
#
loop_
_entity.id
_entity.type
_entity.pdbx_description
1 polymer ?
#
loop_
_entity_poly.entity_id
_entity_poly.type
_entity_poly.pdbx_seq_one_letter_code
_entity_poly.pdbx_strand_id
1 'polypeptide(L)'
;MDVEDEDQEGGVAALLEGLDEEQDAQTKAGKAGSGAGSNKGRGLLGSFMSSLAMRVVGKQALSMEDLQPALADMKRKLMERNVAEAIAQNICDSVSRSLEGQKLASFTGVASFVARAFEDALSGILHKRTTDLLLDIKKAQERGRPYVVVFCGVNGVGKSTNLAKIAYWLGQHNV
;
A
#
# COMPACT_ATOMS: atom_id res chain seq x y z
N MET A 1 9.96 13.95 -30.65
CA MET A 1 8.99 12.85 -30.53
C MET A 1 8.83 12.64 -29.06
N ASP A 2 7.97 13.48 -28.52
CA ASP A 2 7.65 13.61 -27.11
C ASP A 2 6.84 12.39 -26.71
N VAL A 3 7.41 11.59 -25.81
CA VAL A 3 6.71 10.49 -25.15
C VAL A 3 6.02 11.11 -23.95
N GLU A 4 4.70 11.21 -24.04
CA GLU A 4 3.83 11.59 -22.93
C GLU A 4 3.91 10.47 -21.88
N ASP A 5 4.45 10.80 -20.70
CA ASP A 5 4.36 9.96 -19.51
C ASP A 5 2.90 10.00 -19.01
N GLU A 6 2.16 8.90 -19.20
CA GLU A 6 0.88 8.69 -18.54
C GLU A 6 1.12 8.29 -17.08
N ASP A 7 0.94 9.27 -16.18
CA ASP A 7 0.93 9.10 -14.74
C ASP A 7 -0.13 8.08 -14.31
N GLN A 8 0.33 6.92 -13.85
CA GLN A 8 -0.49 5.83 -13.32
C GLN A 8 -0.83 6.08 -11.84
N GLU A 9 -1.26 7.29 -11.47
CA GLU A 9 -1.67 7.65 -10.08
C GLU A 9 -3.18 7.49 -9.83
N GLY A 10 -3.99 7.29 -10.87
CA GLY A 10 -5.46 7.30 -10.75
C GLY A 10 -6.11 6.06 -10.12
N GLY A 11 -5.39 4.94 -10.00
CA GLY A 11 -6.01 3.66 -9.61
C GLY A 11 -6.43 3.57 -8.14
N VAL A 12 -5.66 4.17 -7.24
CA VAL A 12 -5.91 4.11 -5.79
C VAL A 12 -6.88 5.22 -5.37
N ALA A 13 -6.77 6.39 -5.99
CA ALA A 13 -7.69 7.51 -5.80
C ALA A 13 -9.11 7.15 -6.25
N ALA A 14 -9.26 6.50 -7.42
CA ALA A 14 -10.56 6.03 -7.91
C ALA A 14 -11.19 4.95 -7.01
N LEU A 15 -10.36 4.15 -6.33
CA LEU A 15 -10.83 3.14 -5.36
C LEU A 15 -11.32 3.77 -4.06
N LEU A 16 -10.82 4.95 -3.71
CA LEU A 16 -11.20 5.71 -2.52
C LEU A 16 -12.43 6.60 -2.78
N GLU A 17 -12.52 7.24 -3.94
CA GLU A 17 -13.71 8.03 -4.34
C GLU A 17 -14.97 7.17 -4.46
N GLY A 18 -14.85 5.94 -4.96
CA GLY A 18 -15.99 5.00 -5.06
C GLY A 18 -16.58 4.57 -3.70
N LEU A 19 -15.91 4.86 -2.58
CA LEU A 19 -16.40 4.54 -1.24
C LEU A 19 -17.13 5.72 -0.57
N ASP A 20 -16.90 6.95 -1.02
CA ASP A 20 -17.52 8.15 -0.46
C ASP A 20 -18.90 8.44 -1.09
N GLU A 21 -19.12 8.10 -2.37
CA GLU A 21 -20.40 8.34 -3.05
C GLU A 21 -21.58 7.49 -2.52
N GLU A 22 -21.33 6.34 -1.91
CA GLU A 22 -22.42 5.49 -1.37
C GLU A 22 -22.97 5.96 -0.01
N GLN A 23 -22.36 6.93 0.67
CA GLN A 23 -22.77 7.36 2.02
C GLN A 23 -23.65 8.62 2.07
N ASP A 24 -23.64 9.48 1.04
CA ASP A 24 -24.33 10.77 1.10
C ASP A 24 -25.81 10.75 0.69
N ALA A 25 -26.33 9.60 0.24
CA ALA A 25 -27.73 9.49 -0.20
C ALA A 25 -28.75 9.20 0.92
N GLN A 26 -28.34 8.98 2.19
CA GLN A 26 -29.24 8.39 3.21
C GLN A 26 -29.45 9.20 4.50
N THR A 27 -29.10 10.49 4.56
CA THR A 27 -29.31 11.34 5.76
C THR A 27 -30.23 12.54 5.54
N LYS A 28 -31.39 12.37 4.89
CA LYS A 28 -32.54 13.29 5.06
C LYS A 28 -33.89 12.57 4.94
N ALA A 29 -34.39 12.02 6.05
CA ALA A 29 -35.83 11.94 6.37
C ALA A 29 -36.05 11.16 7.68
N GLY A 30 -36.26 11.87 8.79
CA GLY A 30 -36.74 11.29 10.04
C GLY A 30 -38.10 11.88 10.41
N LYS A 31 -39.20 11.25 10.00
CA LYS A 31 -40.47 11.33 10.74
C LYS A 31 -41.41 10.14 10.45
N ALA A 32 -41.77 9.47 11.55
CA ALA A 32 -42.95 8.63 11.80
C ALA A 32 -43.13 7.29 11.04
N GLY A 33 -43.52 6.25 11.79
CA GLY A 33 -44.38 5.19 11.29
C GLY A 33 -43.83 3.76 11.39
N SER A 34 -44.58 2.92 12.11
CA SER A 34 -44.50 1.46 12.24
C SER A 34 -44.44 0.68 10.91
N GLY A 35 -43.82 -0.50 10.90
CA GLY A 35 -44.03 -1.50 9.85
C GLY A 35 -42.97 -2.60 9.81
N ALA A 36 -43.40 -3.85 9.90
CA ALA A 36 -42.57 -5.04 9.83
C ALA A 36 -42.03 -5.31 8.41
N GLY A 37 -40.85 -5.95 8.34
CA GLY A 37 -40.41 -6.75 7.20
C GLY A 37 -39.55 -6.04 6.16
N SER A 38 -38.25 -6.33 6.16
CA SER A 38 -37.55 -6.92 5.01
C SER A 38 -36.05 -7.05 5.28
N ASN A 39 -35.57 -8.25 5.01
CA ASN A 39 -34.24 -8.76 5.29
C ASN A 39 -33.21 -8.06 4.37
N LYS A 40 -32.62 -6.95 4.82
CA LYS A 40 -31.57 -6.24 4.09
C LYS A 40 -30.21 -6.77 4.55
N GLY A 41 -29.44 -7.32 3.60
CA GLY A 41 -28.10 -7.84 3.80
C GLY A 41 -27.21 -6.84 4.50
N ARG A 42 -27.12 -6.95 5.83
CA ARG A 42 -26.20 -6.21 6.67
C ARG A 42 -24.88 -6.97 6.61
N GLY A 43 -24.17 -6.76 5.50
CA GLY A 43 -22.87 -7.34 5.24
C GLY A 43 -21.89 -7.05 6.37
N LEU A 44 -21.04 -8.03 6.63
CA LEU A 44 -20.14 -8.17 7.77
C LEU A 44 -19.31 -6.91 8.10
N LEU A 45 -19.04 -6.02 7.13
CA LEU A 45 -18.38 -4.72 7.31
C LEU A 45 -19.08 -3.76 8.29
N GLY A 46 -20.42 -3.77 8.34
CA GLY A 46 -21.18 -2.91 9.26
C GLY A 46 -21.03 -3.31 10.74
N SER A 47 -20.77 -4.58 11.02
CA SER A 47 -20.46 -5.07 12.38
C SER A 47 -19.04 -4.72 12.83
N PHE A 48 -18.07 -4.69 11.91
CA PHE A 48 -16.68 -4.30 12.21
C PHE A 48 -16.58 -2.80 12.53
N MET A 49 -17.23 -1.95 11.74
CA MET A 49 -17.23 -0.49 11.96
C MET A 49 -17.92 -0.12 13.28
N SER A 50 -19.02 -0.80 13.62
CA SER A 50 -19.76 -0.51 14.87
C SER A 50 -18.99 -0.93 16.14
N SER A 51 -18.25 -2.04 16.10
CA SER A 51 -17.51 -2.54 17.27
C SER A 51 -16.23 -1.73 17.56
N LEU A 52 -15.57 -1.21 16.52
CA LEU A 52 -14.42 -0.30 16.64
C LEU A 52 -14.86 1.14 16.95
N ALA A 53 -15.92 1.65 16.30
CA ALA A 53 -16.43 2.99 16.57
C ALA A 53 -16.88 3.16 18.03
N MET A 54 -17.55 2.16 18.61
CA MET A 54 -17.99 2.22 20.02
C MET A 54 -16.85 2.08 21.04
N ARG A 55 -15.67 1.58 20.64
CA ARG A 55 -14.47 1.51 21.50
C ARG A 55 -13.55 2.73 21.37
N VAL A 56 -13.63 3.45 20.25
CA VAL A 56 -12.76 4.59 19.92
C VAL A 56 -13.44 5.95 20.08
N VAL A 57 -14.78 6.01 20.23
CA VAL A 57 -15.48 7.22 20.67
C VAL A 57 -15.09 7.53 22.12
N GLY A 58 -14.02 8.32 22.29
CA GLY A 58 -13.57 8.85 23.58
C GLY A 58 -12.11 8.63 23.97
N LYS A 59 -11.33 7.80 23.25
CA LYS A 59 -9.89 7.61 23.54
C LYS A 59 -9.03 8.56 22.69
N GLN A 60 -8.22 9.38 23.35
CA GLN A 60 -7.35 10.37 22.69
C GLN A 60 -6.13 9.78 21.97
N ALA A 61 -5.76 8.52 22.18
CA ALA A 61 -4.59 7.90 21.57
C ALA A 61 -4.86 6.42 21.25
N LEU A 62 -4.27 5.93 20.15
CA LEU A 62 -4.32 4.53 19.75
C LEU A 62 -3.50 3.65 20.70
N SER A 63 -4.13 2.60 21.23
CA SER A 63 -3.46 1.58 22.03
C SER A 63 -3.14 0.33 21.20
N MET A 64 -2.16 -0.47 21.65
CA MET A 64 -1.81 -1.74 21.01
C MET A 64 -3.00 -2.70 20.87
N GLU A 65 -3.88 -2.73 21.87
CA GLU A 65 -5.07 -3.59 21.88
C GLU A 65 -6.06 -3.23 20.75
N ASP A 66 -6.14 -1.93 20.41
CA ASP A 66 -7.02 -1.45 19.34
C ASP A 66 -6.44 -1.76 17.94
N LEU A 67 -5.11 -1.83 17.83
CA LEU A 67 -4.40 -2.08 16.56
C LEU A 67 -4.27 -3.57 16.23
N GLN A 68 -4.18 -4.43 17.24
CA GLN A 68 -3.96 -5.88 17.09
C GLN A 68 -4.85 -6.57 16.05
N PRO A 69 -6.20 -6.38 16.02
CA PRO A 69 -7.04 -7.04 15.04
C PRO A 69 -6.76 -6.57 13.59
N ALA A 70 -6.46 -5.28 13.39
CA ALA A 70 -6.16 -4.73 12.08
C ALA A 70 -4.78 -5.20 11.56
N LEU A 71 -3.78 -5.24 12.44
CA LEU A 71 -2.43 -5.72 12.10
C LEU A 71 -2.45 -7.22 11.76
N ALA A 72 -3.19 -8.03 12.51
CA ALA A 72 -3.31 -9.47 12.25
C ALA A 72 -3.97 -9.76 10.90
N ASP A 73 -5.05 -9.04 10.57
CA ASP A 73 -5.71 -9.16 9.27
C ASP A 73 -4.78 -8.72 8.12
N MET A 74 -4.02 -7.64 8.30
CA MET A 74 -3.09 -7.17 7.29
C MET A 74 -1.91 -8.13 7.10
N LYS A 75 -1.36 -8.71 8.18
CA LYS A 75 -0.32 -9.76 8.09
C LYS A 75 -0.79 -10.92 7.22
N ARG A 76 -2.01 -11.42 7.46
CA ARG A 76 -2.63 -12.49 6.67
C ARG A 76 -2.74 -12.09 5.20
N LYS A 77 -3.25 -10.90 4.91
CA LYS A 77 -3.38 -10.38 3.53
C LYS A 77 -2.03 -10.29 2.81
N LEU A 78 -0.98 -9.82 3.49
CA LEU A 78 0.37 -9.75 2.91
C LEU A 78 0.89 -11.15 2.55
N MET A 79 0.70 -12.13 3.44
CA MET A 79 1.11 -13.51 3.20
C MET A 79 0.33 -14.15 2.04
N GLU A 80 -0.97 -13.91 1.94
CA GLU A 80 -1.79 -14.34 0.80
C GLU A 80 -1.32 -13.76 -0.54
N ARG A 81 -0.61 -12.63 -0.51
CA ARG A 81 0.01 -11.98 -1.68
C ARG A 81 1.49 -12.34 -1.85
N ASN A 82 1.91 -13.50 -1.34
CA ASN A 82 3.25 -14.05 -1.51
C ASN A 82 4.36 -13.21 -0.84
N VAL A 83 4.01 -12.43 0.19
CA VAL A 83 5.01 -11.80 1.06
C VAL A 83 5.45 -12.81 2.11
N ALA A 84 6.77 -12.97 2.27
CA ALA A 84 7.33 -13.87 3.28
C ALA A 84 6.89 -13.46 4.69
N GLU A 85 6.59 -14.44 5.55
CA GLU A 85 6.07 -14.18 6.90
C GLU A 85 6.96 -13.22 7.71
N ALA A 86 8.27 -13.43 7.67
CA ALA A 86 9.23 -12.57 8.38
C ALA A 86 9.13 -11.10 7.91
N ILE A 87 8.88 -10.88 6.62
CA ILE A 87 8.73 -9.52 6.06
C ILE A 87 7.38 -8.94 6.45
N ALA A 88 6.29 -9.71 6.35
CA ALA A 88 4.97 -9.28 6.78
C ALA A 88 4.96 -8.90 8.27
N GLN A 89 5.65 -9.66 9.12
CA GLN A 89 5.81 -9.36 10.54
C GLN A 89 6.58 -8.06 10.75
N ASN A 90 7.73 -7.89 10.07
CA ASN A 90 8.53 -6.66 10.17
C ASN A 90 7.74 -5.41 9.76
N ILE A 91 6.88 -5.51 8.74
CA ILE A 91 6.00 -4.41 8.31
C ILE A 91 4.98 -4.10 9.42
N CYS A 92 4.31 -5.13 9.96
CA CYS A 92 3.32 -4.94 11.02
C CYS A 92 3.94 -4.33 12.29
N ASP A 93 5.15 -4.75 12.66
CA ASP A 93 5.87 -4.20 13.82
C ASP A 93 6.25 -2.73 13.58
N SER A 94 6.67 -2.37 12.36
CA SER A 94 6.97 -0.99 11.98
C SER A 94 5.74 -0.10 12.05
N VAL A 95 4.61 -0.58 11.52
CA VAL A 95 3.33 0.15 11.56
C VAL A 95 2.85 0.29 13.00
N SER A 96 2.92 -0.78 13.80
CA SER A 96 2.48 -0.73 15.18
C SER A 96 3.23 0.32 16.00
N ARG A 97 4.56 0.36 15.87
CA ARG A 97 5.40 1.39 16.50
C ARG A 97 5.09 2.80 16.01
N SER A 98 4.73 2.94 14.74
CA SER A 98 4.39 4.24 14.16
C SER A 98 3.03 4.74 14.65
N LEU A 99 2.07 3.85 14.91
CA LEU A 99 0.70 4.21 15.23
C LEU A 99 0.41 4.27 16.74
N GLU A 100 1.17 3.54 17.55
CA GLU A 100 1.02 3.53 19.00
C GLU A 100 1.22 4.95 19.57
N GLY A 101 0.24 5.41 20.37
CA GLY A 101 0.27 6.75 20.97
C GLY A 101 -0.10 7.90 20.04
N GLN A 102 -0.34 7.65 18.74
CA GLN A 102 -0.84 8.68 17.83
C GLN A 102 -2.33 8.98 18.10
N LYS A 103 -2.68 10.26 17.99
CA LYS A 103 -4.06 10.74 18.09
C LYS A 103 -4.65 10.74 16.69
N LEU A 104 -5.84 10.16 16.53
CA LEU A 104 -6.58 10.32 15.28
C LEU A 104 -7.05 11.77 15.16
N ALA A 105 -6.91 12.34 13.98
CA ALA A 105 -7.60 13.58 13.65
C ALA A 105 -9.12 13.31 13.68
N SER A 106 -9.92 14.25 14.19
CA SER A 106 -11.36 14.05 14.43
C SER A 106 -12.18 13.61 13.21
N PHE A 107 -11.64 13.77 11.99
CA PHE A 107 -12.30 13.42 10.74
C PHE A 107 -11.68 12.22 10.01
N THR A 108 -10.56 11.66 10.47
CA THR A 108 -9.93 10.48 9.84
C THR A 108 -10.38 9.20 10.52
N GLY A 109 -10.97 8.28 9.76
CA GLY A 109 -11.31 6.94 10.26
C GLY A 109 -10.07 6.13 10.63
N VAL A 110 -10.20 5.24 11.63
CA VAL A 110 -9.10 4.36 12.08
C VAL A 110 -8.56 3.49 10.95
N ALA A 111 -9.44 3.01 10.06
CA ALA A 111 -9.06 2.16 8.94
C ALA A 111 -8.17 2.89 7.92
N SER A 112 -8.50 4.13 7.54
CA SER A 112 -7.71 4.91 6.59
C SER A 112 -6.37 5.33 7.18
N PHE A 113 -6.34 5.65 8.47
CA PHE A 113 -5.11 5.97 9.19
C PHE A 113 -4.14 4.78 9.24
N VAL A 114 -4.65 3.58 9.53
CA VAL A 114 -3.86 2.34 9.52
C VAL A 114 -3.38 2.03 8.10
N ALA A 115 -4.25 2.15 7.08
CA ALA A 115 -3.89 1.89 5.68
C ALA A 115 -2.74 2.79 5.21
N ARG A 116 -2.80 4.09 5.52
CA ARG A 116 -1.73 5.05 5.20
C ARG A 116 -0.40 4.68 5.86
N ALA A 117 -0.42 4.29 7.14
CA ALA A 117 0.79 3.86 7.82
C ALA A 117 1.41 2.60 7.19
N PHE A 118 0.59 1.68 6.67
CA PHE A 118 1.09 0.53 5.90
C PHE A 118 1.71 0.97 4.56
N GLU A 119 1.09 1.91 3.85
CA GLU A 119 1.63 2.47 2.61
C GLU A 119 3.00 3.13 2.83
N ASP A 120 3.13 3.94 3.87
CA ASP A 120 4.40 4.58 4.26
C ASP A 120 5.47 3.52 4.58
N ALA A 121 5.11 2.49 5.35
CA ALA A 121 6.03 1.41 5.72
C ALA A 121 6.49 0.59 4.50
N LEU A 122 5.58 0.28 3.57
CA LEU A 122 5.89 -0.46 2.34
C LEU A 122 6.76 0.38 1.40
N SER A 123 6.42 1.65 1.23
CA SER A 123 7.20 2.60 0.41
C SER A 123 8.63 2.75 0.93
N GLY A 124 8.83 2.81 2.26
CA GLY A 124 10.16 2.85 2.86
C GLY A 124 10.98 1.58 2.65
N ILE A 125 10.35 0.43 2.43
CA ILE A 125 11.04 -0.84 2.12
C ILE A 125 11.41 -0.90 0.63
N LEU A 126 10.49 -0.51 -0.26
CA LEU A 126 10.66 -0.64 -1.70
C LEU A 126 11.63 0.41 -2.30
N HIS A 127 11.70 1.62 -1.74
CA HIS A 127 12.44 2.74 -2.34
C HIS A 127 13.86 2.97 -1.76
N LYS A 128 14.51 1.94 -1.20
CA LYS A 128 15.76 2.16 -0.43
C LYS A 128 16.96 2.65 -1.24
N ARG A 129 17.05 2.34 -2.53
CA ARG A 129 18.14 2.82 -3.41
C ARG A 129 17.64 2.97 -4.84
N THR A 130 17.71 4.20 -5.36
CA THR A 130 17.65 4.44 -6.80
C THR A 130 19.04 4.21 -7.38
N THR A 131 19.14 3.50 -8.50
CA THR A 131 20.40 3.30 -9.23
C THR A 131 20.23 3.87 -10.63
N ASP A 132 20.99 4.90 -10.96
CA ASP A 132 21.05 5.44 -12.32
C ASP A 132 22.16 4.73 -13.10
N LEU A 133 21.74 3.69 -13.83
CA LEU A 133 22.63 2.84 -14.60
C LEU A 133 23.36 3.62 -15.71
N LEU A 134 22.68 4.56 -16.39
CA LEU A 134 23.27 5.30 -17.51
C LEU A 134 24.35 6.26 -17.03
N LEU A 135 24.09 6.97 -15.93
CA LEU A 135 25.07 7.85 -15.30
C LEU A 135 26.32 7.08 -14.86
N ASP A 136 26.13 5.89 -14.27
CA ASP A 136 27.23 5.07 -13.80
C ASP A 136 28.07 4.49 -14.94
N ILE A 137 27.43 4.12 -16.07
CA ILE A 137 28.16 3.69 -17.28
C ILE A 137 28.97 4.86 -17.86
N LYS A 138 28.38 6.05 -17.97
CA LYS A 138 29.08 7.24 -18.48
C LYS A 138 30.31 7.59 -17.65
N LYS A 139 30.19 7.56 -16.31
CA LYS A 139 31.32 7.76 -15.39
C LYS A 139 32.42 6.71 -15.56
N ALA A 140 32.08 5.47 -15.91
CA ALA A 140 33.07 4.44 -16.19
C ALA A 140 33.78 4.69 -17.53
N GLN A 141 33.04 5.09 -18.56
CA GLN A 141 33.59 5.47 -19.88
C GLN A 141 34.56 6.66 -19.77
N GLU A 142 34.21 7.70 -19.02
CA GLU A 142 35.06 8.87 -18.76
C GLU A 142 36.38 8.49 -18.08
N ARG A 143 36.38 7.40 -17.31
CA ARG A 143 37.57 6.83 -16.66
C ARG A 143 38.34 5.85 -17.55
N GLY A 144 37.92 5.68 -18.81
CA GLY A 144 38.54 4.76 -19.77
C GLY A 144 38.37 3.28 -19.41
N ARG A 145 37.33 2.92 -18.63
CA ARG A 145 37.09 1.54 -18.18
C ARG A 145 35.70 1.05 -18.61
N PRO A 146 35.55 -0.24 -18.95
CA PRO A 146 34.23 -0.81 -19.19
C PRO A 146 33.40 -0.84 -17.90
N TYR A 147 32.08 -0.69 -18.05
CA TYR A 147 31.12 -0.96 -16.99
C TYR A 147 30.67 -2.43 -17.09
N VAL A 148 30.89 -3.21 -16.04
CA VAL A 148 30.63 -4.66 -16.04
C VAL A 148 29.46 -4.98 -15.12
N VAL A 149 28.39 -5.57 -15.68
CA VAL A 149 27.20 -6.04 -14.95
C VAL A 149 27.21 -7.57 -14.91
N VAL A 150 26.98 -8.15 -13.73
CA VAL A 150 26.90 -9.61 -13.55
C VAL A 150 25.48 -10.00 -13.14
N PHE A 151 24.85 -10.87 -13.93
CA PHE A 151 23.53 -11.41 -13.64
C PHE A 151 23.65 -12.75 -12.90
N CYS A 152 23.30 -12.78 -11.62
CA CYS A 152 23.33 -13.97 -10.77
C CYS A 152 21.92 -14.34 -10.24
N GLY A 153 21.72 -15.60 -9.88
CA GLY A 153 20.42 -16.12 -9.39
C GLY A 153 20.22 -17.61 -9.68
N VAL A 154 19.20 -18.22 -9.07
CA VAL A 154 18.90 -19.66 -9.21
C VAL A 154 18.48 -20.05 -10.64
N ASN A 155 18.36 -21.35 -10.92
CA ASN A 155 17.97 -21.85 -12.24
C ASN A 155 16.53 -21.44 -12.59
N GLY A 156 16.28 -21.09 -13.86
CA GLY A 156 14.93 -20.81 -14.36
C GLY A 156 14.35 -19.41 -14.11
N VAL A 157 15.03 -18.50 -13.41
CA VAL A 157 14.51 -17.14 -13.12
C VAL A 157 14.60 -16.13 -14.27
N GLY A 158 15.07 -16.54 -15.44
CA GLY A 158 15.13 -15.67 -16.64
C GLY A 158 16.36 -14.75 -16.74
N LYS A 159 17.51 -15.12 -16.17
CA LYS A 159 18.75 -14.31 -16.23
C LYS A 159 19.17 -13.93 -17.66
N SER A 160 19.29 -14.92 -18.55
CA SER A 160 19.70 -14.68 -19.95
C SER A 160 18.69 -13.84 -20.72
N THR A 161 17.39 -14.06 -20.48
CA THR A 161 16.31 -13.31 -21.12
C THR A 161 16.32 -11.85 -20.68
N ASN A 162 16.49 -11.57 -19.38
CA ASN A 162 16.58 -10.19 -18.89
C ASN A 162 17.88 -9.50 -19.28
N LEU A 163 19.00 -10.23 -19.37
CA LEU A 163 20.25 -9.71 -19.92
C LEU A 163 20.04 -9.21 -21.36
N ALA A 164 19.39 -10.01 -22.22
CA ALA A 164 19.12 -9.61 -23.59
C ALA A 164 18.22 -8.35 -23.66
N LYS A 165 17.21 -8.24 -22.80
CA LYS A 165 16.36 -7.04 -22.69
C LYS A 165 17.17 -5.81 -22.28
N ILE A 166 18.04 -5.94 -21.28
CA ILE A 166 18.86 -4.83 -20.80
C ILE A 166 19.90 -4.43 -21.86
N ALA A 167 20.53 -5.39 -22.54
CA ALA A 167 21.45 -5.10 -23.64
C ALA A 167 20.75 -4.37 -24.80
N TYR A 168 19.55 -4.81 -25.17
CA TYR A 168 18.73 -4.13 -26.17
C TYR A 168 18.38 -2.69 -25.74
N TRP A 169 17.93 -2.53 -24.49
CA TRP A 169 17.60 -1.22 -23.92
C TRP A 169 18.83 -0.29 -23.91
N LEU A 170 20.01 -0.77 -23.48
CA LEU A 170 21.25 0.02 -23.50
C LEU A 170 21.63 0.46 -24.91
N GLY A 171 21.46 -0.41 -25.91
CA GLY A 171 21.68 -0.06 -27.32
C GLY A 171 20.76 1.05 -27.83
N GLN A 172 19.52 1.14 -27.32
CA GLN A 172 18.60 2.25 -27.63
C GLN A 172 19.04 3.58 -27.00
N HIS A 173 19.84 3.55 -25.94
CA HIS A 173 20.41 4.72 -25.27
C HIS A 173 21.82 5.06 -25.76
N ASN A 174 22.28 4.46 -26.87
CA ASN A 174 23.59 4.68 -27.47
C ASN A 174 24.78 4.37 -26.52
N VAL A 175 24.58 3.38 -25.65
CA VAL A 175 25.61 2.89 -24.72
C VAL A 175 26.13 1.53 -25.16
#